data_AF-A0A1J3F9G1-F1
#
_entry.id   AF-A0A1J3F9G1-F1
#
_cell.length_a   1.000
_cell.length_b   1.000
_cell.length_c   1.000
_cell.angle_alpha   90.00
_cell.angle_beta   90.00
_cell.angle_gamma   90.00
#
_symmetry.space_group_name_H-M   'P 1'
#
loop_
_entity.id
_entity.type
_entity.pdbx_description
1 polymer ?
#
loop_
_entity_poly.entity_id
_entity_poly.type
_entity_poly.pdbx_seq_one_letter_code
_entity_poly.pdbx_strand_id
1 'polypeptide(L)'
;VIEYLDEIVPSLDKEIAKTFNKILTKQGIKILTAHKVVSGKNHGTYGEVTIEPVKGGEQRVLKADHILVATGRKPHTEKLALDRAGVKVD
;
A
#
# COMPACT_ATOMS: atom_id res chain seq x y z
N VAL A 1 -7.27 -1.08 5.51
CA VAL A 1 -6.20 -0.41 4.72
C VAL A 1 -4.97 -0.32 5.59
N ILE A 2 -3.82 -0.75 5.07
CA ILE A 2 -2.51 -0.60 5.70
C ILE A 2 -1.72 0.37 4.83
N GLU A 3 -1.23 1.45 5.42
CA GLU A 3 -0.51 2.52 4.75
C GLU A 3 0.82 2.78 5.47
N TYR A 4 1.90 2.83 4.69
CA TYR A 4 3.24 3.05 5.19
C TYR A 4 3.40 4.47 5.72
N LEU A 5 2.90 5.46 4.97
CA LEU A 5 3.03 6.86 5.34
C LEU A 5 2.09 7.23 6.49
N ASP A 6 2.30 8.41 7.07
CA ASP A 6 1.50 8.90 8.20
C ASP A 6 0.05 9.22 7.81
N GLU A 7 -0.24 9.37 6.51
CA GLU A 7 -1.54 9.70 5.95
C GLU A 7 -1.84 8.94 4.65
N ILE A 8 -3.14 8.79 4.35
CA ILE A 8 -3.61 8.26 3.06
C ILE A 8 -3.62 9.39 2.01
N VAL A 9 -3.53 9.02 0.73
CA VAL A 9 -3.50 9.95 -0.42
C VAL A 9 -2.52 11.14 -0.24
N PRO A 10 -1.24 10.87 0.08
CA PRO A 10 -0.25 11.87 0.51
C PRO A 10 0.14 12.90 -0.57
N SER A 11 -0.21 12.64 -1.83
CA SER A 11 0.00 13.57 -2.93
C SER A 11 -1.04 14.69 -2.98
N LEU A 12 -2.11 14.60 -2.18
CA LEU A 12 -3.14 15.62 -2.07
C LEU A 12 -2.87 16.57 -0.90
N ASP A 13 -3.62 17.66 -0.85
CA ASP A 13 -3.59 18.57 0.28
C ASP A 13 -4.01 17.86 1.59
N LYS A 14 -3.35 18.22 2.69
CA LYS A 14 -3.53 17.59 4.00
C LYS A 14 -4.95 17.70 4.54
N GLU A 15 -5.64 18.81 4.31
CA GLU A 15 -7.01 18.99 4.78
C GLU A 15 -7.98 18.07 4.03
N ILE A 16 -7.76 17.90 2.72
CA ILE A 16 -8.51 16.97 1.88
C ILE A 16 -8.26 15.52 2.33
N ALA A 17 -7.00 15.13 2.49
CA ALA A 17 -6.61 13.79 2.95
C ALA A 17 -7.25 13.43 4.31
N LYS A 18 -7.21 14.36 5.27
CA LYS A 18 -7.81 14.21 6.59
C LYS A 18 -9.34 14.05 6.52
N THR A 19 -10.00 14.86 5.71
CA THR A 19 -11.45 14.79 5.52
C THR A 19 -11.86 13.47 4.88
N PHE A 20 -11.12 13.03 3.85
CA PHE A 20 -11.35 11.75 3.19
C PHE A 20 -11.18 10.56 4.16
N ASN A 21 -10.11 10.56 4.95
CA ASN A 21 -9.87 9.55 5.98
C ASN A 21 -11.04 9.47 6.98
N LYS A 22 -11.55 10.62 7.43
CA LYS A 22 -12.71 10.70 8.34
C LYS A 22 -13.98 10.10 7.71
N ILE A 23 -14.23 10.34 6.42
CA ILE A 23 -15.38 9.78 5.71
C ILE A 23 -15.28 8.25 5.63
N LEU A 24 -14.14 7.71 5.19
CA LEU A 24 -13.92 6.27 5.05
C LEU A 24 -14.01 5.52 6.38
N THR A 25 -13.42 6.08 7.43
CA THR A 25 -13.48 5.50 8.78
C THR A 25 -14.90 5.53 9.35
N LYS A 26 -15.67 6.59 9.10
CA LYS A 26 -17.10 6.65 9.46
C LYS A 26 -17.95 5.59 8.72
N GLN A 27 -17.53 5.18 7.53
CA GLN A 27 -18.14 4.09 6.77
C GLN A 27 -17.70 2.69 7.25
N GLY A 28 -16.86 2.59 8.29
CA GLY A 28 -16.43 1.33 8.88
C GLY A 28 -15.11 0.79 8.35
N ILE A 29 -14.42 1.51 7.45
CA ILE A 29 -13.12 1.09 6.95
C ILE A 29 -12.06 1.32 8.02
N LYS A 30 -11.40 0.25 8.47
CA LYS A 30 -10.24 0.35 9.37
C LYS A 30 -9.00 0.74 8.58
N ILE A 31 -8.36 1.84 8.98
CA ILE A 31 -7.18 2.39 8.33
C ILE A 31 -6.06 2.46 9.36
N LEU A 32 -4.91 1.85 9.04
CA LEU A 32 -3.69 1.86 9.84
C LEU A 32 -2.60 2.55 9.03
N THR A 33 -2.32 3.81 9.33
CA THR A 33 -1.19 4.58 8.79
C THR A 33 0.06 4.37 9.63
N ALA A 34 1.23 4.77 9.13
CA ALA A 34 2.53 4.53 9.77
C ALA A 34 2.82 3.05 10.05
N HIS A 35 2.27 2.14 9.22
CA HIS A 35 2.48 0.70 9.31
C HIS A 35 2.96 0.14 7.97
N LYS A 36 4.00 -0.69 8.00
CA LYS A 36 4.50 -1.37 6.80
C LYS A 36 4.12 -2.84 6.81
N VAL A 37 3.89 -3.36 5.62
CA VAL A 37 3.76 -4.80 5.39
C VAL A 37 5.16 -5.40 5.31
N VAL A 38 5.42 -6.40 6.16
CA VAL A 38 6.69 -7.13 6.21
C VAL A 38 6.66 -8.34 5.26
N SER A 39 5.54 -9.05 5.24
CA SER A 39 5.33 -10.19 4.35
C SER A 39 3.85 -10.46 4.11
N GLY A 40 3.55 -11.14 3.02
CA GLY A 40 2.23 -11.68 2.72
C GLY A 40 2.34 -13.16 2.32
N LYS A 41 1.41 -13.98 2.79
CA LYS A 41 1.31 -15.41 2.46
C LYS A 41 -0.09 -15.73 1.99
N ASN A 42 -0.19 -16.59 0.96
CA ASN A 42 -1.45 -17.13 0.49
C ASN A 42 -1.57 -18.59 0.97
N HIS A 43 -2.63 -18.89 1.71
CA HIS A 43 -2.92 -20.24 2.23
C HIS A 43 -3.99 -20.97 1.40
N GLY A 44 -4.36 -20.46 0.23
CA GLY A 44 -5.35 -21.02 -0.67
C GLY A 44 -6.78 -20.59 -0.32
N THR A 45 -7.18 -20.71 0.95
CA THR A 45 -8.52 -20.31 1.43
C THR A 45 -8.56 -18.93 2.07
N TYR A 46 -7.42 -18.43 2.54
CA TYR A 46 -7.28 -17.08 3.08
C TYR A 46 -5.86 -16.56 2.84
N GLY A 47 -5.71 -15.24 2.92
CA GLY A 47 -4.43 -14.54 2.92
C GLY A 47 -4.02 -14.12 4.33
N GLU A 48 -2.72 -14.15 4.58
CA GLU A 48 -2.08 -13.67 5.79
C GLU A 48 -1.13 -12.52 5.46
N VAL A 49 -1.15 -11.44 6.25
CA VAL A 49 -0.25 -10.30 6.13
C VAL A 49 0.38 -10.02 7.48
N THR A 50 1.71 -10.00 7.54
CA THR A 50 2.46 -9.52 8.70
C THR A 50 2.73 -8.04 8.55
N ILE A 51 2.35 -7.24 9.54
CA ILE A 51 2.55 -5.79 9.59
C ILE A 51 3.38 -5.38 10.80
N GLU A 52 4.07 -4.25 10.70
CA GLU A 52 4.78 -3.62 11.82
C GLU A 52 4.71 -2.09 11.74
N PRO A 53 4.76 -1.39 12.88
CA PRO A 53 4.92 0.06 12.87
C PRO A 53 6.19 0.46 12.12
N VAL A 54 6.13 1.51 11.31
CA VAL A 54 7.28 1.96 10.50
C VAL A 54 8.47 2.36 11.38
N LYS A 55 8.22 2.91 12.57
CA LYS A 55 9.23 3.30 13.55
C LYS A 55 9.83 2.10 14.34
N GLY A 56 9.47 0.88 13.98
CA GLY A 56 9.81 -0.32 14.73
C GLY A 56 8.81 -0.60 15.85
N GLY A 57 8.69 -1.87 16.23
CA GLY A 57 7.74 -2.33 17.24
C GLY A 57 7.32 -3.78 17.03
N GLU A 58 6.30 -4.19 17.78
CA GLU A 58 5.75 -5.54 17.71
C GLU A 58 5.10 -5.79 16.35
N GLN A 59 5.41 -6.95 15.76
CA GLN A 59 4.74 -7.42 14.55
C GLN A 59 3.37 -7.98 14.87
N ARG A 60 2.43 -7.77 13.95
CA ARG A 60 1.07 -8.32 14.05
C ARG A 60 0.70 -9.03 12.77
N VAL A 61 -0.05 -10.10 12.91
CA VAL A 61 -0.56 -10.90 11.78
C VAL A 61 -2.04 -10.58 11.58
N LEU A 62 -2.38 -10.20 10.35
CA LEU A 62 -3.76 -9.99 9.91
C LEU A 62 -4.15 -11.08 8.91
N LYS A 63 -5.38 -11.59 9.03
CA LYS A 63 -5.95 -12.57 8.12
C LYS A 63 -7.16 -11.97 7.41
N ALA A 64 -7.32 -12.26 6.14
CA ALA A 64 -8.46 -11.87 5.33
C ALA A 64 -8.68 -12.90 4.21
N ASP A 65 -9.91 -13.05 3.74
CA ASP A 65 -10.22 -13.95 2.62
C ASP A 65 -9.50 -13.49 1.34
N HIS A 66 -9.37 -12.18 1.16
CA HIS A 66 -8.68 -11.55 0.04
C HIS A 66 -7.74 -10.43 0.48
N ILE A 67 -6.63 -10.30 -0.25
CA ILE A 67 -5.64 -9.23 -0.10
C ILE A 67 -5.53 -8.49 -1.43
N LEU A 68 -5.72 -7.16 -1.39
CA LEU A 68 -5.45 -6.27 -2.52
C LEU A 68 -4.13 -5.54 -2.29
N VAL A 69 -3.18 -5.70 -3.23
CA VAL A 69 -1.93 -4.94 -3.25
C VAL A 69 -2.09 -3.74 -4.17
N ALA A 70 -2.14 -2.54 -3.59
CA ALA A 70 -2.37 -1.28 -4.30
C ALA A 70 -1.29 -0.23 -3.96
N THR A 71 -0.02 -0.63 -3.99
CA THR A 71 1.12 0.20 -3.53
C THR A 71 1.68 1.17 -4.59
N GLY A 72 1.20 1.10 -5.83
CA GLY A 72 1.66 1.96 -6.91
C GLY A 72 1.63 1.27 -8.26
N ARG A 73 2.37 1.84 -9.21
CA ARG A 73 2.46 1.35 -10.60
C ARG A 73 3.92 1.31 -11.01
N LYS A 74 4.28 0.33 -11.84
CA LYS A 74 5.57 0.29 -12.54
C LYS A 74 5.36 0.73 -13.99
N PRO A 75 6.23 1.57 -14.57
CA PRO A 75 6.23 1.83 -16.01
C PRO A 75 6.35 0.53 -16.81
N HIS A 76 5.59 0.41 -17.92
CA HIS A 76 5.60 -0.77 -18.79
C HIS A 76 6.45 -0.54 -20.04
N THR A 77 7.76 -0.48 -19.86
CA THR A 77 8.72 -0.08 -20.92
C THR A 77 9.63 -1.21 -21.41
N GLU A 78 9.69 -2.34 -20.69
CA GLU A 78 10.66 -3.43 -20.92
C GLU A 78 10.61 -4.04 -22.34
N LYS A 79 9.44 -4.04 -22.99
CA LYS A 79 9.23 -4.67 -24.31
C LYS A 79 9.24 -3.68 -25.48
N LEU A 80 9.59 -2.42 -25.24
CA LEU A 80 9.55 -1.37 -26.26
C LEU A 80 10.87 -1.22 -27.04
N ALA A 81 11.91 -1.99 -26.70
CA ALA A 81 13.24 -1.92 -27.32
C ALA A 81 13.81 -0.48 -27.37
N LEU A 82 13.61 0.27 -26.29
CA LEU A 82 13.98 1.68 -26.17
C LEU A 82 15.49 1.90 -26.34
N ASP A 83 16.29 0.92 -25.95
CA ASP A 83 17.74 0.87 -26.16
C ASP A 83 18.10 0.98 -27.64
N ARG A 84 17.38 0.28 -28.52
CA ARG A 84 17.60 0.34 -29.98
C ARG A 84 17.21 1.70 -30.57
N ALA A 85 16.25 2.37 -29.96
CA ALA A 85 15.83 3.72 -30.32
C ALA A 85 16.73 4.81 -29.71
N GLY A 86 17.75 4.45 -28.93
CA GLY A 86 18.64 5.39 -28.24
C GLY A 86 17.97 6.14 -27.08
N VAL A 87 16.80 5.69 -26.62
CA VAL A 87 16.04 6.31 -25.53
C VAL A 87 16.51 5.73 -24.20
N LYS A 88 16.97 6.61 -23.30
CA LYS A 88 17.38 6.24 -21.95
C LYS A 88 16.18 6.26 -21.01
N VAL A 89 16.14 5.31 -20.09
CA VAL A 89 15.19 5.23 -18.98
C VAL A 89 15.89 5.65 -17.68
N ASP A 90 15.11 6.13 -16.72
CA ASP A 90 15.55 6.48 -15.37
C ASP A 90 15.47 5.29 -14.38
#